data_AF-A0A7W9QGG3-F1
#
_entry.id   AF-A0A7W9QGG3-F1
#
_cell.length_a   1.000
_cell.length_b   1.000
_cell.length_c   1.000
_cell.angle_alpha   90.00
_cell.angle_beta   90.00
_cell.angle_gamma   90.00
#
_symmetry.space_group_name_H-M   'P 1'
#
loop_
_entity.id
_entity.type
_entity.pdbx_description
1 polymer ?
#
loop_
_entity_poly.entity_id
_entity_poly.type
_entity_poly.pdbx_seq_one_letter_code
_entity_poly.pdbx_strand_id
1 'polypeptide(L)'
;MTRTAAQDVYTGFDHMPIAGEWRAGGAGRSRPNTDPYTGEVLLETTLADARDLDEAYRAARVARSVADGAELVLTGEPTGPTGQVLPPQVLLGDTGKNGHTGKNGDNTVTTAKEEVFGPVATVIAADGEEDALRLANDTEYGLSSGVYTRDVERGLRFALRVQAGMTHVNDTTVHDDAHIAFGGEKNSGLGRFGGDWVVDEFTTQHWVSVQHAPREFRY
;
A
#
# COMPACT_ATOMS: atom_id res chain seq x y z
N MET A 1 48.81 0.43 -7.54
CA MET A 1 47.67 -0.07 -6.75
C MET A 1 46.42 0.09 -7.60
N THR A 2 46.00 -0.98 -8.26
CA THR A 2 44.85 -0.98 -9.17
C THR A 2 43.59 -1.01 -8.33
N ARG A 3 42.78 0.05 -8.40
CA ARG A 3 41.51 0.18 -7.68
C ARG A 3 40.53 -0.80 -8.32
N THR A 4 40.21 -1.89 -7.62
CA THR A 4 39.15 -2.82 -8.01
C THR A 4 37.85 -2.02 -8.12
N ALA A 5 37.23 -2.02 -9.30
CA ALA A 5 35.92 -1.41 -9.50
C ALA A 5 34.93 -2.10 -8.54
N ALA A 6 34.25 -1.31 -7.72
CA ALA A 6 33.14 -1.80 -6.93
C ALA A 6 32.12 -2.40 -7.90
N GLN A 7 31.67 -3.64 -7.67
CA GLN A 7 30.49 -4.15 -8.36
C GLN A 7 29.34 -3.20 -8.02
N ASP A 8 28.69 -2.64 -9.03
CA ASP A 8 27.47 -1.87 -8.83
C ASP A 8 26.44 -2.79 -8.18
N VAL A 9 26.22 -2.59 -6.88
CA VAL A 9 25.26 -3.33 -6.07
C VAL A 9 23.82 -2.99 -6.47
N TYR A 10 23.66 -1.97 -7.32
CA TYR A 10 22.41 -1.35 -7.74
C TYR A 10 22.28 -1.39 -9.26
N THR A 11 21.72 -2.48 -9.80
CA THR A 11 21.43 -2.64 -11.23
C THR A 11 19.92 -2.67 -11.47
N GLY A 12 19.45 -2.22 -12.64
CA GLY A 12 18.03 -2.25 -13.02
C GLY A 12 17.20 -1.03 -12.60
N PHE A 13 17.82 0.08 -12.16
CA PHE A 13 17.11 1.32 -11.83
C PHE A 13 16.55 2.08 -13.06
N ASP A 14 16.94 1.66 -14.26
CA ASP A 14 16.41 2.11 -15.55
C ASP A 14 15.15 1.35 -15.98
N HIS A 15 14.76 0.31 -15.23
CA HIS A 15 13.58 -0.50 -15.47
C HIS A 15 12.39 0.02 -14.65
N MET A 16 11.19 -0.23 -15.15
CA MET A 16 9.93 0.13 -14.49
C MET A 16 9.08 -1.12 -14.29
N PRO A 17 8.27 -1.17 -13.20
CA PRO A 17 7.38 -2.29 -12.96
C PRO A 17 6.19 -2.20 -13.92
N ILE A 18 6.14 -3.07 -14.91
CA ILE A 18 5.03 -3.19 -15.87
C ILE A 18 4.50 -4.61 -15.80
N ALA A 19 3.20 -4.75 -15.51
CA ALA A 19 2.52 -6.05 -15.47
C ALA A 19 3.17 -7.12 -14.55
N GLY A 20 3.80 -6.69 -13.45
CA GLY A 20 4.44 -7.58 -12.49
C GLY A 20 5.91 -7.92 -12.79
N GLU A 21 6.48 -7.37 -13.87
CA GLU A 21 7.88 -7.54 -14.24
C GLU A 21 8.63 -6.21 -14.29
N TRP A 22 9.90 -6.20 -13.86
CA TRP A 22 10.79 -5.06 -14.03
C TRP A 22 11.38 -5.10 -15.43
N ARG A 23 10.95 -4.17 -16.30
CA ARG A 23 11.42 -4.08 -17.70
C ARG A 23 11.54 -2.63 -18.18
N ALA A 24 12.29 -2.40 -19.25
CA ALA A 24 12.30 -1.11 -19.93
C ALA A 24 10.93 -0.82 -20.58
N GLY A 25 10.59 0.46 -20.69
CA GLY A 25 9.39 0.89 -21.42
C GLY A 25 9.53 0.70 -22.93
N GLY A 26 8.40 0.49 -23.62
CA GLY A 26 8.28 0.22 -25.05
C GLY A 26 8.28 1.45 -25.95
N ALA A 27 8.32 2.68 -25.41
CA ALA A 27 8.20 3.89 -26.23
C ALA A 27 9.41 4.19 -27.12
N GLY A 28 10.53 3.49 -26.94
CA GLY A 28 11.76 3.68 -27.73
C GLY A 28 12.43 5.05 -27.55
N ARG A 29 11.96 5.87 -26.60
CA ARG A 29 12.52 7.17 -26.22
C ARG A 29 12.90 7.14 -24.75
N SER A 30 14.07 7.65 -24.40
CA SER A 30 14.56 7.74 -23.03
C SER A 30 14.38 9.14 -22.45
N ARG A 31 14.38 9.23 -21.11
CA ARG A 31 14.47 10.48 -20.37
C ARG A 31 15.55 10.40 -19.31
N PRO A 32 16.45 11.39 -19.20
CA PRO A 32 17.45 11.41 -18.15
C PRO A 32 16.80 11.71 -16.80
N ASN A 33 17.19 10.94 -15.79
CA ASN A 33 16.98 11.24 -14.38
C ASN A 33 18.23 11.97 -13.89
N THR A 34 18.07 13.25 -13.58
CA THR A 34 19.18 14.13 -13.20
C THR A 34 19.16 14.42 -11.71
N ASP A 35 20.34 14.45 -11.09
CA ASP A 35 20.53 14.97 -9.75
C ASP A 35 20.03 16.43 -9.70
N PRO A 36 19.05 16.76 -8.84
CA PRO A 36 18.45 18.10 -8.80
C PRO A 36 19.40 19.17 -8.24
N TYR A 37 20.50 18.78 -7.58
CA TYR A 37 21.49 19.68 -7.01
C TYR A 37 22.69 19.91 -7.94
N THR A 38 23.17 18.86 -8.63
CA THR A 38 24.35 18.94 -9.49
C THR A 38 24.03 19.04 -10.98
N GLY A 39 22.85 18.59 -11.41
CA GLY A 39 22.46 18.48 -12.81
C GLY A 39 23.08 17.28 -13.54
N GLU A 40 23.84 16.42 -12.84
CA GLU A 40 24.42 15.21 -13.41
C GLU A 40 23.33 14.19 -13.77
N VAL A 41 23.46 13.52 -14.91
CA VAL A 41 22.55 12.43 -15.29
C VAL A 41 22.92 11.20 -14.47
N LEU A 42 22.04 10.79 -13.56
CA LEU A 42 22.20 9.61 -12.73
C LEU A 42 21.90 8.33 -13.50
N LEU A 43 20.85 8.35 -14.33
CA LEU A 43 20.48 7.26 -15.23
C LEU A 43 19.56 7.76 -16.37
N GLU A 44 19.42 6.95 -17.41
CA GLU A 44 18.39 7.15 -18.44
C GLU A 44 17.35 6.04 -18.37
N THR A 45 16.07 6.42 -18.29
CA THR A 45 14.96 5.47 -18.27
C THR A 45 14.28 5.48 -19.64
N THR A 46 14.13 4.32 -20.27
CA THR A 46 13.28 4.20 -21.48
C THR A 46 11.82 4.34 -21.08
N LEU A 47 11.12 5.32 -21.63
CA LEU A 47 9.74 5.64 -21.26
C LEU A 47 8.76 4.53 -21.69
N ALA A 48 7.72 4.30 -20.88
CA ALA A 48 6.58 3.46 -21.25
C ALA A 48 5.75 4.07 -22.39
N ASP A 49 5.10 3.22 -23.18
CA ASP A 49 4.08 3.59 -24.15
C ASP A 49 2.66 3.19 -23.70
N ALA A 50 1.67 3.41 -24.56
CA ALA A 50 0.27 3.05 -24.27
C ALA A 50 0.07 1.53 -24.12
N ARG A 51 0.88 0.69 -24.77
CA ARG A 51 0.76 -0.78 -24.66
C ARG A 51 1.30 -1.26 -23.33
N ASP A 52 2.40 -0.69 -22.86
CA ASP A 52 2.90 -0.97 -21.50
C ASP A 52 1.87 -0.59 -20.44
N LEU A 53 1.16 0.51 -20.67
CA LEU A 53 0.09 0.94 -19.77
C LEU A 53 -1.14 0.04 -19.85
N ASP A 54 -1.53 -0.39 -21.05
CA ASP A 54 -2.62 -1.35 -21.24
C ASP A 54 -2.27 -2.71 -20.62
N GLU A 55 -1.02 -3.16 -20.73
CA GLU A 55 -0.52 -4.36 -20.06
C GLU A 55 -0.52 -4.18 -18.55
N ALA A 56 -0.04 -3.05 -18.05
CA ALA A 56 -0.14 -2.70 -16.64
C ALA A 56 -1.60 -2.61 -16.18
N TYR A 57 -2.54 -2.20 -17.03
CA TYR A 57 -3.98 -2.11 -16.75
C TYR A 57 -4.69 -3.47 -16.77
N ARG A 58 -4.34 -4.35 -17.72
CA ARG A 58 -4.84 -5.73 -17.78
C ARG A 58 -4.25 -6.59 -16.67
N ALA A 59 -2.98 -6.37 -16.34
CA ALA A 59 -2.33 -6.98 -15.19
C ALA A 59 -2.78 -6.33 -13.88
N ALA A 60 -3.17 -5.04 -13.91
CA ALA A 60 -3.86 -4.43 -12.79
C ALA A 60 -5.14 -5.23 -12.56
N ARG A 61 -5.39 -5.48 -11.28
CA ARG A 61 -6.40 -6.39 -10.77
C ARG A 61 -7.84 -6.05 -11.16
N VAL A 62 -8.06 -4.96 -11.90
CA VAL A 62 -9.35 -4.45 -12.39
C VAL A 62 -10.02 -5.43 -13.36
N ALA A 63 -9.33 -5.88 -14.40
CA ALA A 63 -9.93 -6.80 -15.38
C ALA A 63 -10.33 -8.13 -14.73
N ARG A 64 -9.47 -8.64 -13.83
CA ARG A 64 -9.76 -9.82 -13.01
C ARG A 64 -10.95 -9.58 -12.07
N SER A 65 -11.01 -8.41 -11.42
CA SER A 65 -12.13 -8.08 -10.52
C SER A 65 -13.46 -8.00 -11.25
N VAL A 66 -13.50 -7.48 -12.49
CA VAL A 66 -14.70 -7.52 -13.32
C VAL A 66 -15.10 -8.96 -13.66
N ALA A 67 -14.13 -9.83 -13.92
CA ALA A 67 -14.39 -11.26 -14.11
C ALA A 67 -14.89 -11.94 -12.82
N ASP A 68 -14.44 -11.48 -11.65
CA ASP A 68 -14.87 -11.94 -10.32
C ASP A 68 -16.25 -11.38 -9.91
N GLY A 69 -16.91 -10.56 -10.74
CA GLY A 69 -18.26 -10.03 -10.48
C GLY A 69 -18.33 -8.56 -10.04
N ALA A 70 -17.19 -7.85 -10.01
CA ALA A 70 -17.17 -6.41 -9.80
C ALA A 70 -17.79 -5.64 -10.98
N GLU A 71 -18.41 -4.51 -10.70
CA GLU A 71 -18.92 -3.61 -11.71
C GLU A 71 -18.04 -2.36 -11.82
N LEU A 72 -17.40 -2.16 -12.97
CA LEU A 72 -16.64 -0.95 -13.25
C LEU A 72 -17.60 0.20 -13.57
N VAL A 73 -17.71 1.19 -12.66
CA VAL A 73 -18.65 2.31 -12.77
C VAL A 73 -18.00 3.62 -13.22
N LEU A 74 -16.70 3.78 -12.98
CA LEU A 74 -15.91 4.92 -13.48
C LEU A 74 -14.62 4.40 -14.09
N THR A 75 -14.32 4.87 -15.29
CA THR A 75 -13.02 4.70 -15.96
C THR A 75 -12.83 5.81 -16.99
N GLY A 76 -11.68 5.83 -17.65
CA GLY A 76 -11.37 6.70 -18.77
C GLY A 76 -10.24 6.15 -19.62
N GLU A 77 -9.84 6.92 -20.63
CA GLU A 77 -8.64 6.65 -21.41
C GLU A 77 -7.41 7.24 -20.70
N PRO A 78 -6.23 6.60 -20.78
CA PRO A 78 -4.98 7.21 -20.36
C PRO A 78 -4.75 8.60 -20.94
N THR A 79 -4.22 9.50 -20.11
CA THR A 79 -4.00 10.91 -20.49
C THR A 79 -2.56 11.37 -20.26
N GLY A 80 -2.32 12.67 -20.46
CA GLY A 80 -1.02 13.31 -20.26
C GLY A 80 -0.15 13.35 -21.51
N PRO A 81 0.92 14.16 -21.52
CA PRO A 81 1.78 14.39 -22.68
C PRO A 81 2.51 13.12 -23.17
N THR A 82 2.59 12.10 -22.32
CA THR A 82 3.20 10.80 -22.63
C THR A 82 2.18 9.65 -22.69
N GLY A 83 0.89 9.92 -22.43
CA GLY A 83 -0.15 8.88 -22.35
C GLY A 83 0.01 7.94 -21.15
N GLN A 84 0.72 8.36 -20.10
CA GLN A 84 1.10 7.53 -18.95
C GLN A 84 0.26 7.82 -17.69
N VAL A 85 -0.72 8.72 -17.76
CA VAL A 85 -1.56 9.05 -16.61
C VAL A 85 -2.79 8.15 -16.64
N LEU A 86 -2.84 7.18 -15.73
CA LEU A 86 -4.02 6.35 -15.52
C LEU A 86 -5.17 7.21 -14.98
N PRO A 87 -6.38 7.13 -15.56
CA PRO A 87 -7.54 7.81 -15.02
C PRO A 87 -8.01 7.14 -13.73
N PRO A 88 -8.73 7.87 -12.87
CA PRO A 88 -9.34 7.27 -11.68
C PRO A 88 -10.37 6.22 -12.08
N GLN A 89 -10.38 5.11 -11.35
CA GLN A 89 -11.28 4.00 -11.57
C GLN A 89 -12.04 3.67 -10.30
N VAL A 90 -13.35 3.47 -10.45
CA VAL A 90 -14.22 3.08 -9.34
C VAL A 90 -14.93 1.82 -9.72
N LEU A 91 -14.80 0.79 -8.88
CA LEU A 91 -15.53 -0.46 -8.98
C LEU A 91 -16.54 -0.53 -7.84
N LEU A 92 -17.72 -1.06 -8.12
CA LEU A 92 -18.54 -1.68 -7.10
C LEU A 92 -18.03 -3.12 -6.92
N GLY A 93 -17.93 -3.59 -5.68
CA GLY A 93 -17.51 -4.96 -5.33
C GLY A 93 -18.46 -6.02 -5.89
N ASP A 94 -18.45 -7.23 -5.33
CA ASP A 94 -19.29 -8.32 -5.85
C ASP A 94 -20.77 -7.93 -5.85
N THR A 95 -21.30 -7.73 -7.06
CA THR A 95 -22.69 -7.33 -7.31
C THR A 95 -23.63 -8.53 -7.47
N GLY A 96 -23.10 -9.76 -7.42
CA GLY A 96 -23.81 -10.99 -7.77
C GLY A 96 -24.12 -11.13 -9.26
N LYS A 97 -23.66 -10.18 -10.09
CA LYS A 97 -23.72 -10.30 -11.55
C LYS A 97 -22.72 -11.40 -11.98
N ASN A 98 -23.06 -12.14 -13.03
CA ASN A 98 -22.26 -13.24 -13.62
C ASN A 98 -22.25 -14.59 -12.85
N GLY A 99 -23.20 -14.84 -11.95
CA GLY A 99 -23.38 -16.17 -11.34
C GLY A 99 -22.30 -16.54 -10.31
N HIS A 100 -21.54 -15.56 -9.82
CA HIS A 100 -20.61 -15.74 -8.71
C HIS A 100 -21.39 -16.06 -7.41
N THR A 101 -20.87 -17.00 -6.63
CA THR A 101 -21.54 -17.55 -5.43
C THR A 101 -21.28 -16.73 -4.16
N GLY A 102 -20.65 -15.57 -4.28
CA GLY A 102 -20.46 -14.64 -3.18
C GLY A 102 -21.80 -14.09 -2.70
N LYS A 103 -21.89 -13.75 -1.41
CA LYS A 103 -22.98 -12.88 -0.94
C LYS A 103 -22.71 -11.50 -1.57
N ASN A 104 -23.72 -10.88 -2.20
CA ASN A 104 -23.59 -9.50 -2.67
C ASN A 104 -22.98 -8.63 -1.55
N GLY A 105 -21.92 -7.88 -1.87
CA GLY A 105 -21.23 -7.04 -0.90
C GLY A 105 -20.17 -7.75 -0.04
N ASP A 106 -19.56 -8.83 -0.51
CA ASP A 106 -18.43 -9.48 0.16
C ASP A 106 -17.07 -9.10 -0.45
N ASN A 107 -15.96 -9.35 0.26
CA ASN A 107 -14.59 -9.07 -0.20
C ASN A 107 -14.10 -10.08 -1.26
N THR A 108 -14.97 -10.61 -2.13
CA THR A 108 -14.65 -11.75 -3.02
C THR A 108 -13.85 -11.35 -4.26
N VAL A 109 -13.97 -10.09 -4.71
CA VAL A 109 -13.30 -9.59 -5.92
C VAL A 109 -11.82 -9.27 -5.67
N THR A 110 -10.98 -9.44 -6.69
CA THR A 110 -9.52 -9.26 -6.55
C THR A 110 -9.12 -7.89 -5.97
N THR A 111 -9.73 -6.80 -6.41
CA THR A 111 -9.41 -5.43 -5.94
C THR A 111 -9.88 -5.14 -4.51
N ALA A 112 -10.68 -6.01 -3.89
CA ALA A 112 -11.06 -5.92 -2.48
C ALA A 112 -10.01 -6.59 -1.57
N LYS A 113 -9.37 -7.67 -2.05
CA LYS A 113 -8.40 -8.45 -1.27
C LYS A 113 -6.96 -7.98 -1.44
N GLU A 114 -6.62 -7.55 -2.65
CA GLU A 114 -5.24 -7.33 -3.03
C GLU A 114 -4.96 -5.85 -3.34
N GLU A 115 -3.79 -5.36 -2.93
CA GLU A 115 -3.38 -3.95 -3.05
C GLU A 115 -3.04 -3.52 -4.50
N VAL A 116 -3.87 -2.70 -5.15
CA VAL A 116 -3.62 -2.29 -6.54
C VAL A 116 -2.52 -1.23 -6.68
N PHE A 117 -2.32 -0.40 -5.65
CA PHE A 117 -1.34 0.71 -5.63
C PHE A 117 -1.45 1.70 -6.81
N GLY A 118 -2.64 1.79 -7.40
CA GLY A 118 -2.99 2.71 -8.48
C GLY A 118 -4.25 3.50 -8.15
N PRO A 119 -4.73 4.38 -9.05
CA PRO A 119 -5.90 5.21 -8.82
C PRO A 119 -7.21 4.40 -8.96
N VAL A 120 -7.34 3.30 -8.21
CA VAL A 120 -8.44 2.35 -8.26
C VAL A 120 -9.09 2.26 -6.88
N ALA A 121 -10.38 2.54 -6.80
CA ALA A 121 -11.18 2.41 -5.59
C ALA A 121 -12.27 1.34 -5.75
N THR A 122 -12.38 0.44 -4.78
CA THR A 122 -13.46 -0.56 -4.71
C THR A 122 -14.45 -0.17 -3.62
N VAL A 123 -15.72 -0.09 -3.97
CA VAL A 123 -16.82 0.24 -3.04
C VAL A 123 -17.64 -1.02 -2.76
N ILE A 124 -17.74 -1.39 -1.49
CA ILE A 124 -18.46 -2.58 -1.03
C ILE A 124 -19.57 -2.13 -0.09
N ALA A 125 -20.81 -2.51 -0.41
CA ALA A 125 -21.95 -2.21 0.43
C ALA A 125 -22.04 -3.22 1.58
N ALA A 126 -22.13 -2.73 2.81
CA ALA A 126 -22.28 -3.56 4.00
C ALA A 126 -23.74 -3.60 4.48
N ASP A 127 -24.18 -4.76 4.98
CA ASP A 127 -25.48 -4.93 5.63
C ASP A 127 -25.41 -4.57 7.12
N GLY A 128 -25.35 -3.27 7.40
CA GLY A 128 -25.27 -2.75 8.76
C GLY A 128 -23.86 -2.77 9.36
N GLU A 129 -23.79 -2.44 10.65
CA GLU A 129 -22.52 -2.17 11.32
C GLU A 129 -21.65 -3.41 11.52
N GLU A 130 -22.23 -4.52 11.98
CA GLU A 130 -21.47 -5.75 12.23
C GLU A 130 -20.91 -6.35 10.94
N ASP A 131 -21.68 -6.28 9.84
CA ASP A 131 -21.21 -6.72 8.53
C ASP A 131 -20.11 -5.80 8.00
N ALA A 132 -20.23 -4.48 8.18
CA ALA A 132 -19.19 -3.53 7.82
C ALA A 132 -17.88 -3.81 8.57
N LEU A 133 -17.97 -4.13 9.86
CA LEU A 133 -16.79 -4.49 10.65
C LEU A 133 -16.18 -5.82 10.19
N ARG A 134 -17.01 -6.82 9.89
CA ARG A 134 -16.56 -8.09 9.31
C ARG A 134 -15.79 -7.84 8.02
N LEU A 135 -16.34 -7.06 7.09
CA LEU A 135 -15.71 -6.71 5.82
C LEU A 135 -14.41 -5.92 6.01
N ALA A 136 -14.39 -4.93 6.90
CA ALA A 136 -13.19 -4.14 7.18
C ALA A 136 -12.04 -4.99 7.73
N ASN A 137 -12.36 -6.03 8.50
CA ASN A 137 -11.37 -6.93 9.08
C ASN A 137 -11.03 -8.14 8.19
N ASP A 138 -11.85 -8.47 7.19
CA ASP A 138 -11.65 -9.58 6.24
C ASP A 138 -10.65 -9.23 5.13
N THR A 139 -9.42 -8.95 5.56
CA THR A 139 -8.28 -8.68 4.70
C THR A 139 -7.01 -9.14 5.40
N GLU A 140 -6.01 -9.54 4.62
CA GLU A 140 -4.68 -9.92 5.11
C GLU A 140 -3.89 -8.71 5.64
N TYR A 141 -4.32 -7.50 5.29
CA TYR A 141 -3.65 -6.24 5.62
C TYR A 141 -4.34 -5.50 6.76
N GLY A 142 -3.62 -4.58 7.39
CA GLY A 142 -4.10 -3.79 8.53
C GLY A 142 -3.28 -2.54 8.77
N LEU A 143 -2.90 -1.79 7.72
CA LEU A 143 -2.08 -0.59 7.88
C LEU A 143 -2.87 0.54 8.54
N SER A 144 -3.90 1.03 7.86
CA SER A 144 -4.72 2.13 8.32
C SER A 144 -6.18 2.02 7.88
N SER A 145 -7.07 2.70 8.58
CA SER A 145 -8.50 2.75 8.26
C SER A 145 -9.13 4.11 8.60
N GLY A 146 -10.35 4.34 8.10
CA GLY A 146 -11.12 5.55 8.35
C GLY A 146 -12.59 5.24 8.61
N VAL A 147 -13.19 5.89 9.60
CA VAL A 147 -14.60 5.71 10.00
C VAL A 147 -15.32 7.04 9.90
N TYR A 148 -16.31 7.13 9.01
CA TYR A 148 -17.07 8.36 8.78
C TYR A 148 -18.50 8.24 9.34
N THR A 149 -18.85 9.10 10.29
CA THR A 149 -20.13 9.07 11.00
C THR A 149 -20.47 10.41 11.65
N ARG A 150 -21.76 10.73 11.76
CA ARG A 150 -22.24 11.89 12.53
C ARG A 150 -22.18 11.69 14.04
N ASP A 151 -22.17 10.44 14.50
CA ASP A 151 -22.04 10.07 15.91
C ASP A 151 -20.59 9.63 16.16
N VAL A 152 -19.80 10.53 16.75
CA VAL A 152 -18.37 10.31 17.02
C VAL A 152 -18.15 9.20 18.04
N GLU A 153 -19.02 9.03 19.03
CA GLU A 153 -18.89 7.97 20.03
C GLU A 153 -19.13 6.60 19.41
N ARG A 154 -20.11 6.50 18.50
CA ARG A 154 -20.32 5.30 17.68
C ARG A 154 -19.10 5.03 16.80
N GLY A 155 -18.55 6.07 16.18
CA GLY A 155 -17.33 5.98 15.38
C GLY A 155 -16.14 5.44 16.17
N LEU A 156 -15.93 5.95 17.38
CA LEU A 156 -14.89 5.47 18.29
C LEU A 156 -15.10 4.02 18.71
N ARG A 157 -16.34 3.63 19.08
CA ARG A 157 -16.67 2.24 19.43
C ARG A 157 -16.42 1.27 18.27
N PHE A 158 -16.71 1.70 17.05
CA PHE A 158 -16.42 0.94 15.84
C PHE A 158 -14.92 0.84 15.60
N ALA A 159 -14.20 1.96 15.64
CA ALA A 159 -12.76 2.06 15.42
C ALA A 159 -11.95 1.15 16.35
N LEU A 160 -12.32 1.06 17.63
CA LEU A 160 -11.68 0.17 18.60
C LEU A 160 -11.75 -1.33 18.26
N ARG A 161 -12.63 -1.71 17.33
CA ARG A 161 -12.81 -3.10 16.88
C ARG A 161 -12.17 -3.36 15.51
N VAL A 162 -11.70 -2.33 14.82
CA VAL A 162 -11.00 -2.46 13.53
C VAL A 162 -9.59 -2.99 13.78
N GLN A 163 -9.19 -3.99 13.01
CA GLN A 163 -7.87 -4.61 13.07
C GLN A 163 -6.91 -3.91 12.10
N ALA A 164 -6.58 -2.66 12.41
CA ALA A 164 -5.59 -1.87 11.71
C ALA A 164 -4.70 -1.14 12.71
N GLY A 165 -3.46 -0.84 12.33
CA GLY A 165 -2.54 -0.18 13.24
C GLY A 165 -2.89 1.28 13.51
N MET A 166 -3.60 1.92 12.57
CA MET A 166 -4.15 3.27 12.70
C MET A 166 -5.62 3.29 12.26
N THR A 167 -6.43 4.10 12.91
CA THR A 167 -7.83 4.33 12.52
C THR A 167 -8.23 5.77 12.85
N HIS A 168 -8.81 6.46 11.88
CA HIS A 168 -9.17 7.87 12.01
C HIS A 168 -10.69 8.05 11.89
N VAL A 169 -11.31 8.69 12.89
CA VAL A 169 -12.76 8.97 12.88
C VAL A 169 -12.99 10.35 12.26
N ASN A 170 -13.75 10.41 11.16
CA ASN A 170 -14.03 11.61 10.37
C ASN A 170 -12.79 12.33 9.82
N ASP A 171 -11.76 11.56 9.47
CA ASP A 171 -10.52 12.08 8.88
C ASP A 171 -9.95 11.11 7.83
N THR A 172 -8.97 11.57 7.06
CA THR A 172 -8.29 10.78 6.02
C THR A 172 -7.59 9.56 6.61
N THR A 173 -7.53 8.48 5.83
CA THR A 173 -6.96 7.21 6.25
C THR A 173 -5.44 7.26 6.46
N VAL A 174 -4.73 8.27 5.96
CA VAL A 174 -3.26 8.32 6.08
C VAL A 174 -2.80 9.17 7.25
N HIS A 175 -3.64 10.08 7.78
CA HIS A 175 -3.27 11.21 8.66
C HIS A 175 -2.02 10.90 9.51
N ASP A 176 -0.88 11.44 9.06
CA ASP A 176 0.45 11.14 9.58
C ASP A 176 1.13 12.42 10.11
N ASP A 177 1.84 12.29 11.23
CA ASP A 177 2.64 13.36 11.85
C ASP A 177 3.84 12.73 12.58
N ALA A 178 4.95 13.46 12.69
CA ALA A 178 6.21 12.95 13.24
C ALA A 178 6.11 12.42 14.67
N HIS A 179 5.09 12.85 15.44
CA HIS A 179 4.92 12.52 16.85
C HIS A 179 3.80 11.49 17.12
N ILE A 180 3.11 11.00 16.09
CA ILE A 180 2.10 9.95 16.22
C ILE A 180 2.66 8.60 15.75
N ALA A 181 2.07 7.51 16.23
CA ALA A 181 2.49 6.17 15.82
C ALA A 181 2.01 5.85 14.40
N PHE A 182 2.94 5.56 13.49
CA PHE A 182 2.66 5.11 12.14
C PHE A 182 3.09 3.66 11.93
N GLY A 183 2.16 2.77 11.58
CA GLY A 183 2.47 1.38 11.29
C GLY A 183 1.23 0.51 11.34
N GLY A 184 1.34 -0.71 10.83
CA GLY A 184 0.20 -1.61 10.61
C GLY A 184 0.14 -2.82 11.52
N GLU A 185 -0.96 -3.55 11.38
CA GLU A 185 -1.16 -4.90 11.93
C GLU A 185 -1.14 -5.93 10.78
N LYS A 186 -1.18 -7.22 11.15
CA LYS A 186 -1.23 -8.35 10.19
C LYS A 186 -0.05 -8.30 9.20
N ASN A 187 -0.31 -8.46 7.90
CA ASN A 187 0.73 -8.43 6.87
C ASN A 187 1.14 -7.00 6.45
N SER A 188 0.68 -5.96 7.16
CA SER A 188 1.10 -4.56 6.89
C SER A 188 2.38 -4.14 7.61
N GLY A 189 3.03 -5.07 8.33
CA GLY A 189 4.34 -4.84 8.96
C GLY A 189 4.32 -5.06 10.46
N LEU A 190 5.51 -4.96 11.06
CA LEU A 190 5.74 -5.05 12.50
C LEU A 190 6.39 -3.75 12.98
N GLY A 191 6.10 -3.36 14.23
CA GLY A 191 6.62 -2.14 14.82
C GLY A 191 5.80 -0.89 14.49
N ARG A 192 6.32 0.26 14.91
CA ARG A 192 5.71 1.58 14.73
C ARG A 192 6.80 2.62 14.49
N PHE A 193 6.59 3.47 13.50
CA PHE A 193 7.36 4.68 13.22
C PHE A 193 6.73 5.89 13.93
N GLY A 194 7.48 6.98 14.01
CA GLY A 194 7.04 8.22 14.66
C GLY A 194 7.13 8.17 16.19
N GLY A 195 7.18 9.36 16.79
CA GLY A 195 7.24 9.57 18.24
C GLY A 195 8.33 8.76 18.94
N ASP A 196 8.04 8.29 20.16
CA ASP A 196 8.96 7.46 20.94
C ASP A 196 9.01 6.01 20.44
N TRP A 197 7.99 5.55 19.72
CA TRP A 197 7.90 4.17 19.24
C TRP A 197 9.07 3.79 18.32
N VAL A 198 9.55 4.74 17.52
CA VAL A 198 10.65 4.51 16.58
C VAL A 198 12.02 4.50 17.27
N VAL A 199 12.15 5.09 18.46
CA VAL A 199 13.43 5.18 19.19
C VAL A 199 13.91 3.80 19.60
N ASP A 200 13.02 2.94 20.08
CA ASP A 200 13.35 1.57 20.46
C ASP A 200 13.79 0.73 19.24
N GLU A 201 13.25 0.99 18.04
CA GLU A 201 13.62 0.29 16.80
C GLU A 201 15.02 0.69 16.30
N PHE A 202 15.45 1.94 16.57
CA PHE A 202 16.78 2.44 16.18
C PHE A 202 17.83 2.37 17.29
N THR A 203 17.46 1.89 18.48
CA THR A 203 18.38 1.75 19.61
C THR A 203 18.45 0.30 20.08
N THR A 204 19.42 0.00 20.94
CA THR A 204 19.54 -1.32 21.55
C THR A 204 19.87 -1.14 23.02
N GLN A 205 19.14 -1.83 23.88
CA GLN A 205 19.36 -1.77 25.31
C GLN A 205 20.59 -2.63 25.70
N HIS A 206 21.59 -2.00 26.31
CA HIS A 206 22.74 -2.68 26.89
C HIS A 206 22.72 -2.55 28.41
N TRP A 207 22.31 -3.61 29.09
CA TRP A 207 22.34 -3.66 30.55
C TRP A 207 23.71 -4.07 31.07
N VAL A 208 24.30 -3.22 31.91
CA VAL A 208 25.58 -3.47 32.56
C VAL A 208 25.39 -3.36 34.07
N SER A 209 25.73 -4.42 34.79
CA SER A 209 25.82 -4.40 36.25
C SER A 209 27.26 -4.55 36.73
N VAL A 210 27.60 -3.82 37.79
CA VAL A 210 28.90 -3.93 38.44
C VAL A 210 28.69 -4.46 39.86
N GLN A 211 29.38 -5.56 40.18
CA GLN A 211 29.37 -6.14 41.51
C GLN A 211 30.60 -5.65 42.28
N HIS A 212 30.37 -4.82 43.32
CA HIS A 212 31.45 -4.28 44.15
C HIS A 212 31.84 -5.19 45.33
N ALA A 213 30.99 -6.15 45.71
CA ALA A 213 31.25 -7.10 46.79
C ALA A 213 30.72 -8.50 46.41
N PRO A 214 31.34 -9.60 46.90
CA PRO A 214 30.83 -10.96 46.70
C PRO A 214 29.35 -11.07 47.09
N ARG A 215 28.56 -11.75 46.26
CA ARG A 215 27.12 -11.91 46.47
C ARG A 215 26.92 -13.13 47.34
N GLU A 216 26.30 -12.96 48.50
CA GLU A 216 25.86 -14.09 49.32
C GLU A 216 24.58 -14.66 48.72
N PHE A 217 24.67 -15.85 48.13
CA PHE A 217 23.51 -16.62 47.72
C PHE A 217 22.98 -17.37 48.94
N ARG A 218 21.75 -17.06 49.36
CA ARG A 218 21.03 -17.92 50.30
C ARG A 218 20.54 -19.14 49.53
N TYR A 219 21.22 -20.26 49.74
CA TYR A 219 20.70 -21.59 49.40
C TYR A 219 19.71 -22.06 50.47
#